data_AF-A0A6F8YWA8-F1
#
_entry.id   AF-A0A6F8YWA8-F1
#
_cell.length_a   1.000
_cell.length_b   1.000
_cell.length_c   1.000
_cell.angle_alpha   90.00
_cell.angle_beta   90.00
_cell.angle_gamma   90.00
#
_symmetry.space_group_name_H-M   'P 1'
#
loop_
_entity.id
_entity.type
_entity.pdbx_description
1 polymer ?
#
loop_
_entity_poly.entity_id
_entity_poly.type
_entity_poly.pdbx_seq_one_letter_code
_entity_poly.pdbx_strand_id
1 'polypeptide(L)'
;MLSRVVDYRELVEQACRAIRADPRLGPALGIARATAHDPLKAALTSLVGETLACRAERAVVGFVAFVGPRRLSGDEYDRLAHYVLSAALARRVGPEVLILIGATLTSVRAAVLPGHPRP
;
A
#
# COMPACT_ATOMS: atom_id res chain seq x y z
N MET A 1 14.13 -18.21 16.55
CA MET A 1 12.94 -17.67 17.23
C MET A 1 12.31 -16.60 16.34
N LEU A 2 11.70 -17.00 15.23
CA LEU A 2 11.07 -16.12 14.24
C LEU A 2 9.78 -16.79 13.78
N SER A 3 8.63 -16.27 14.23
CA SER A 3 7.32 -16.33 13.56
C SER A 3 6.22 -16.12 14.59
N ARG A 4 6.08 -14.88 15.09
CA ARG A 4 4.72 -14.33 15.05
C ARG A 4 4.56 -13.91 13.61
N VAL A 5 3.90 -14.76 12.83
CA VAL A 5 3.35 -14.36 11.53
C VAL A 5 2.58 -13.09 11.80
N VAL A 6 3.11 -11.95 11.37
CA VAL A 6 2.38 -10.68 11.47
C VAL A 6 1.10 -10.91 10.71
N ASP A 7 -0.04 -10.91 11.41
CA ASP A 7 -1.34 -10.98 10.76
C ASP A 7 -1.58 -9.64 10.07
N TYR A 8 -1.01 -9.51 8.86
CA TYR A 8 -1.10 -8.31 8.06
C TYR A 8 -2.51 -8.12 7.48
N ARG A 9 -3.45 -9.04 7.71
CA ARG A 9 -4.84 -8.89 7.26
C ARG A 9 -5.51 -7.72 7.96
N GLU A 10 -5.30 -7.55 9.27
CA GLU A 10 -5.87 -6.41 10.00
C GLU A 10 -5.27 -5.07 9.57
N LEU A 11 -3.96 -5.05 9.26
CA LEU A 11 -3.28 -3.89 8.68
C LEU A 11 -3.92 -3.52 7.35
N VAL A 12 -4.08 -4.49 6.45
CA VAL A 12 -4.68 -4.27 5.13
C VAL A 12 -6.12 -3.78 5.28
N GLU A 13 -6.93 -4.39 6.14
CA GLU A 13 -8.31 -3.95 6.39
C GLU A 13 -8.38 -2.52 6.93
N GLN A 14 -7.48 -2.15 7.83
CA GLN A 14 -7.42 -0.78 8.33
C GLN A 14 -7.00 0.21 7.25
N ALA A 15 -5.98 -0.11 6.45
CA ALA A 15 -5.55 0.71 5.32
C ALA A 15 -6.68 0.87 4.29
N CYS A 16 -7.36 -0.21 3.93
CA CYS A 16 -8.50 -0.20 3.01
C CYS A 16 -9.63 0.72 3.51
N ARG A 17 -9.98 0.64 4.80
CA ARG A 17 -11.00 1.52 5.39
C ARG A 17 -10.60 2.98 5.32
N ALA A 18 -9.36 3.31 5.68
CA ALA A 18 -8.87 4.69 5.63
C ALA A 18 -8.83 5.26 4.20
N ILE A 19 -8.30 4.48 3.25
CA ILE A 19 -8.22 4.89 1.84
C ILE A 19 -9.61 5.12 1.23
N ARG A 20 -10.61 4.30 1.56
CA ARG A 20 -11.98 4.48 1.08
C ARG A 20 -12.69 5.67 1.71
N ALA A 21 -12.39 5.96 2.97
CA ALA A 21 -12.95 7.10 3.68
C ALA A 21 -12.35 8.43 3.20
N ASP A 22 -11.19 8.41 2.54
CA ASP A 22 -10.57 9.60 1.98
C ASP A 22 -11.34 10.09 0.73
N PRO A 23 -11.87 11.32 0.75
CA PRO A 23 -12.71 11.85 -0.32
C PRO A 23 -11.97 12.08 -1.64
N ARG A 24 -10.64 12.08 -1.63
CA ARG A 24 -9.78 12.23 -2.82
C ARG A 24 -9.33 10.86 -3.34
N LEU A 25 -8.88 9.97 -2.46
CA LEU A 25 -8.33 8.67 -2.88
C LEU A 25 -9.39 7.67 -3.35
N GLY A 26 -10.55 7.60 -2.67
CA GLY A 26 -11.60 6.65 -3.04
C GLY A 26 -12.02 6.80 -4.52
N PRO A 27 -12.36 8.02 -4.98
CA PRO A 27 -12.63 8.31 -6.38
C PRO A 27 -11.42 8.09 -7.30
N ALA A 28 -10.23 8.59 -6.95
CA ALA A 28 -9.04 8.47 -7.79
C ALA A 28 -8.63 7.00 -8.04
N LEU A 29 -8.87 6.11 -7.07
CA LEU A 29 -8.58 4.69 -7.18
C LEU A 29 -9.75 3.87 -7.77
N GLY A 30 -10.92 4.48 -7.95
CA GLY A 30 -12.14 3.82 -8.44
C GLY A 30 -12.77 2.82 -7.45
N ILE A 31 -12.71 3.10 -6.15
CA ILE A 31 -13.05 2.14 -5.06
C ILE A 31 -14.01 2.70 -4.00
N ALA A 32 -14.88 3.63 -4.39
CA ALA A 32 -15.75 4.37 -3.46
C ALA A 32 -16.65 3.49 -2.56
N ARG A 33 -16.91 2.22 -2.92
CA ARG A 33 -17.63 1.24 -2.08
C ARG A 33 -16.97 -0.13 -2.13
N ALA A 34 -17.06 -0.87 -1.02
CA ALA A 34 -16.60 -2.26 -0.97
C ALA A 34 -17.52 -3.15 -1.83
N THR A 35 -16.91 -3.90 -2.73
CA THR A 35 -17.56 -4.88 -3.61
C THR A 35 -17.11 -6.30 -3.23
N ALA A 36 -17.84 -7.32 -3.67
CA ALA A 36 -17.47 -8.73 -3.44
C ALA A 36 -16.06 -9.07 -3.97
N HIS A 37 -15.65 -8.41 -5.06
CA HIS A 37 -14.26 -8.37 -5.51
C HIS A 37 -13.66 -7.02 -5.16
N ASP A 38 -12.69 -7.01 -4.25
CA ASP A 38 -12.10 -5.78 -3.69
C ASP A 38 -10.66 -5.63 -4.18
N PRO A 39 -10.44 -4.91 -5.30
CA PRO A 39 -9.13 -4.85 -5.95
C PRO A 39 -8.11 -4.09 -5.11
N LEU A 40 -8.52 -3.13 -4.27
CA LEU A 40 -7.60 -2.46 -3.34
C LEU A 40 -7.09 -3.45 -2.30
N LYS A 41 -8.00 -4.20 -1.67
CA LYS A 41 -7.63 -5.17 -0.64
C LYS A 41 -6.72 -6.27 -1.21
N ALA A 42 -7.01 -6.77 -2.41
CA ALA A 42 -6.16 -7.73 -3.10
C ALA A 42 -4.76 -7.15 -3.37
N ALA A 43 -4.68 -5.93 -3.90
CA ALA A 43 -3.41 -5.26 -4.19
C ALA A 43 -2.58 -5.02 -2.92
N LEU A 44 -3.18 -4.53 -1.84
CA LEU A 44 -2.49 -4.31 -0.57
C LEU A 44 -2.08 -5.61 0.13
N THR A 45 -2.92 -6.65 0.06
CA THR A 45 -2.59 -7.99 0.56
C THR A 45 -1.36 -8.53 -0.15
N SER A 46 -1.32 -8.41 -1.48
CA SER A 46 -0.17 -8.84 -2.29
C SER A 46 1.07 -8.00 -2.01
N LEU A 47 0.95 -6.68 -1.97
CA LEU A 47 2.05 -5.77 -1.65
C LEU A 47 2.70 -6.16 -0.31
N VAL A 48 1.92 -6.19 0.77
CA VAL A 48 2.46 -6.46 2.12
C VAL A 48 2.95 -7.91 2.23
N GLY A 49 2.21 -8.87 1.70
CA GLY A 49 2.60 -10.29 1.74
C GLY A 49 3.89 -10.59 0.98
N GLU A 50 4.07 -10.03 -0.22
CA GLU A 50 5.29 -10.20 -1.01
C GLU A 50 6.48 -9.43 -0.38
N THR A 51 6.26 -8.22 0.15
CA THR A 51 7.30 -7.47 0.89
C THR A 51 7.79 -8.26 2.10
N LEU A 52 6.87 -8.83 2.90
CA LEU A 52 7.21 -9.64 4.08
C LEU A 52 7.88 -10.97 3.72
N ALA A 53 7.62 -11.50 2.53
CA ALA A 53 8.27 -12.69 2.01
C ALA A 53 9.62 -12.39 1.31
N CYS A 54 10.19 -11.19 1.52
CA CYS A 54 11.43 -10.72 0.88
C CYS A 54 11.37 -10.71 -0.66
N ARG A 55 10.18 -10.58 -1.24
CA ARG A 55 9.93 -10.55 -2.70
C ARG A 55 9.51 -9.15 -3.15
N ALA A 56 10.30 -8.14 -2.75
CA ALA A 56 10.00 -6.72 -2.97
C ALA A 56 9.76 -6.36 -4.45
N GLU A 57 10.52 -6.93 -5.39
CA GLU A 57 10.32 -6.68 -6.82
C GLU A 57 8.93 -7.13 -7.30
N ARG A 58 8.45 -8.30 -6.86
CA ARG A 58 7.10 -8.78 -7.17
C ARG A 58 6.03 -7.90 -6.53
N ALA A 59 6.27 -7.46 -5.30
CA ALA A 59 5.39 -6.52 -4.61
C ALA A 59 5.26 -5.20 -5.40
N VAL A 60 6.38 -4.65 -5.87
CA VAL A 60 6.42 -3.43 -6.68
C VAL A 60 5.68 -3.64 -8.00
N VAL A 61 6.01 -4.67 -8.77
CA VAL A 61 5.36 -4.93 -10.07
C VAL A 61 3.85 -5.10 -9.92
N GLY A 62 3.41 -5.92 -8.97
CA GLY A 62 1.99 -6.17 -8.73
C GLY A 62 1.24 -4.90 -8.31
N PHE A 63 1.86 -4.09 -7.45
CA PHE A 63 1.21 -2.86 -6.97
C PHE A 63 1.25 -1.74 -8.01
N VAL A 64 2.31 -1.63 -8.82
CA VAL A 64 2.38 -0.73 -9.99
C VAL A 64 1.27 -1.07 -10.99
N ALA A 65 1.01 -2.34 -11.26
CA ALA A 65 -0.09 -2.76 -12.14
C ALA A 65 -1.47 -2.30 -11.61
N PHE A 66 -1.61 -2.18 -10.29
CA PHE A 66 -2.80 -1.59 -9.68
C PHE A 66 -2.76 -0.05 -9.76
N VAL A 67 -1.78 0.65 -9.18
CA VAL A 67 -1.83 2.12 -9.09
C VAL A 67 -1.55 2.85 -10.42
N GLY A 68 -0.77 2.26 -11.33
CA GLY A 68 -0.32 2.90 -12.58
C GLY A 68 -1.47 3.39 -13.48
N PRO A 69 -2.44 2.53 -13.84
CA PRO A 69 -3.59 2.94 -14.67
C PRO A 69 -4.47 4.05 -14.06
N ARG A 70 -4.40 4.24 -12.73
CA ARG A 70 -5.25 5.20 -11.99
C ARG A 70 -4.70 6.62 -12.03
N ARG A 71 -3.46 6.81 -12.48
CA ARG A 71 -2.82 8.13 -12.68
C ARG A 71 -2.98 9.06 -11.46
N LEU A 72 -2.71 8.52 -10.27
CA LEU A 72 -2.70 9.33 -9.04
C LEU A 72 -1.72 10.49 -9.18
N SER A 73 -2.06 11.65 -8.64
CA SER A 73 -1.11 12.74 -8.40
C SER A 73 -0.08 12.35 -7.31
N GLY A 74 1.00 13.12 -7.20
CA GLY A 74 1.97 12.96 -6.12
C GLY A 74 1.32 12.97 -4.73
N ASP A 75 0.49 13.98 -4.46
CA ASP A 75 -0.25 14.11 -3.20
C ASP A 75 -1.18 12.94 -2.90
N GLU A 76 -1.85 12.39 -3.91
CA GLU A 76 -2.73 11.23 -3.74
C GLU A 76 -1.92 9.96 -3.47
N TYR A 77 -0.80 9.78 -4.17
CA TYR A 77 0.10 8.68 -3.90
C TYR A 77 0.66 8.75 -2.47
N ASP A 78 1.12 9.93 -2.05
CA ASP A 78 1.72 10.13 -0.74
C ASP A 78 0.69 9.92 0.39
N ARG A 79 -0.58 10.29 0.19
CA ARG A 79 -1.69 9.92 1.11
C ARG A 79 -1.94 8.42 1.16
N LEU A 80 -1.93 7.74 0.01
CA LEU A 80 -2.08 6.29 -0.04
C LEU A 80 -0.97 5.62 0.79
N ALA A 81 0.27 6.01 0.57
CA ALA A 81 1.42 5.50 1.32
C ALA A 81 1.29 5.80 2.83
N HIS A 82 0.85 7.01 3.17
CA HIS A 82 0.59 7.42 4.54
C HIS A 82 -0.43 6.50 5.24
N TYR A 83 -1.55 6.17 4.60
CA TYR A 83 -2.55 5.28 5.22
C TYR A 83 -2.03 3.85 5.41
N VAL A 84 -1.24 3.33 4.48
CA VAL A 84 -0.63 2.00 4.61
C VAL A 84 0.37 1.97 5.78
N LEU A 85 1.26 2.94 5.86
CA LEU A 85 2.26 3.03 6.94
C LEU A 85 1.60 3.31 8.30
N SER A 86 0.58 4.15 8.35
CA SER A 86 -0.19 4.42 9.58
C SER A 86 -0.93 3.19 10.07
N ALA A 87 -1.49 2.38 9.17
CA ALA A 87 -2.10 1.11 9.53
C ALA A 87 -1.06 0.12 10.09
N ALA A 88 0.14 0.07 9.50
CA ALA A 88 1.23 -0.75 9.99
C ALA A 88 1.69 -0.33 11.39
N LEU A 89 1.87 0.98 11.62
CA LEU A 89 2.19 1.56 12.92
C LEU A 89 1.11 1.24 13.96
N ALA A 90 -0.17 1.38 13.61
CA ALA A 90 -1.30 1.10 14.50
C ALA A 90 -1.42 -0.39 14.86
N ARG A 91 -0.81 -1.30 14.09
CA ARG A 91 -0.68 -2.73 14.39
C ARG A 91 0.62 -3.10 15.10
N ARG A 92 1.38 -2.09 15.56
CA ARG A 92 2.66 -2.27 16.28
C ARG A 92 3.63 -3.15 15.49
N VAL A 93 3.58 -3.03 14.17
CA VAL A 93 4.54 -3.67 13.28
C VAL A 93 5.94 -3.16 13.62
N GLY A 94 6.91 -4.08 13.71
CA GLY A 94 8.28 -3.73 14.06
C GLY A 94 8.91 -2.76 13.06
N PRO A 95 9.93 -1.98 13.50
CA PRO A 95 10.56 -0.95 12.67
C PRO A 95 11.14 -1.51 11.36
N GLU A 96 11.71 -2.71 11.40
CA GLU A 96 12.25 -3.39 10.21
C GLU A 96 11.19 -3.59 9.12
N VAL A 97 10.00 -4.05 9.49
CA VAL A 97 8.91 -4.27 8.55
C VAL A 97 8.35 -2.94 8.04
N LEU A 98 8.25 -1.91 8.89
CA LEU A 98 7.85 -0.56 8.46
C LEU A 98 8.80 -0.01 7.40
N ILE A 99 10.12 -0.19 7.60
CA ILE A 99 11.14 0.21 6.64
C ILE A 99 10.96 -0.55 5.32
N LEU A 100 10.74 -1.86 5.36
CA LEU A 100 10.52 -2.68 4.15
C LEU A 100 9.28 -2.23 3.36
N ILE A 101 8.16 -1.99 4.05
CA ILE A 101 6.92 -1.49 3.42
C ILE A 101 7.16 -0.10 2.81
N GLY A 102 7.81 0.80 3.55
CA GLY A 102 8.14 2.15 3.09
C GLY A 102 9.07 2.16 1.87
N ALA A 103 10.10 1.32 1.87
CA ALA A 103 11.01 1.16 0.73
C ALA A 103 10.27 0.62 -0.50
N THR A 104 9.39 -0.37 -0.31
CA THR A 104 8.57 -0.91 -1.41
C THR A 104 7.66 0.17 -2.01
N LEU A 105 6.96 0.94 -1.16
CA LEU A 105 6.12 2.06 -1.59
C LEU A 105 6.94 3.17 -2.29
N THR A 106 8.18 3.40 -1.86
CA THR A 106 9.07 4.37 -2.52
C THR A 106 9.46 3.91 -3.93
N SER A 107 9.75 2.63 -4.10
CA SER A 107 10.03 2.03 -5.42
C SER A 107 8.82 2.07 -6.35
N VAL A 108 7.62 1.77 -5.85
CA VAL A 108 6.38 1.92 -6.64
C VAL A 108 6.21 3.38 -7.06
N ARG A 109 6.41 4.34 -6.14
CA ARG A 109 6.31 5.77 -6.43
C ARG A 109 7.21 6.17 -7.59
N ALA A 110 8.47 5.76 -7.55
CA ALA A 110 9.45 6.05 -8.60
C ALA A 110 9.02 5.48 -9.97
N ALA A 111 8.33 4.34 -9.98
CA ALA A 111 7.83 3.72 -11.20
C ALA A 111 6.57 4.40 -11.78
N VAL A 112 5.66 4.90 -10.93
CA VAL A 112 4.40 5.51 -11.41
C VAL A 112 4.43 7.03 -11.56
N LEU A 113 5.40 7.70 -10.93
CA LEU A 113 5.52 9.15 -10.87
C LEU A 113 6.95 9.61 -11.25
N PRO A 114 7.43 9.33 -12.48
CA PRO A 114 8.76 9.74 -12.90
C PRO A 114 8.86 11.28 -12.95
N GLY A 115 9.89 11.84 -12.32
CA GLY A 115 10.17 13.29 -12.34
C GLY A 115 9.68 14.09 -11.14
N HIS A 116 9.02 13.47 -10.17
CA HIS A 116 8.74 14.12 -8.89
C HIS A 116 9.91 13.93 -7.90
N PRO A 117 10.39 15.00 -7.24
CA PRO A 117 11.44 14.88 -6.25
C PRO A 117 10.98 13.96 -5.11
N ARG A 118 11.90 13.15 -4.58
CA ARG A 118 11.66 12.43 -3.34
C ARG A 118 11.44 13.47 -2.24
N PRO A 119 10.44 13.30 -1.37
CA PRO A 119 10.36 14.10 -0.14
C PRO A 119 11.61 13.88 0.72
#